data_AF-A0A7D9LXQ0-F1
#
_entry.id   AF-A0A7D9LXQ0-F1
#
_cell.length_a   1.000
_cell.length_b   1.000
_cell.length_c   1.000
_cell.angle_alpha   90.00
_cell.angle_beta   90.00
_cell.angle_gamma   90.00
#
_symmetry.space_group_name_H-M   'P 1'
#
loop_
_entity.id
_entity.type
_entity.pdbx_description
1 polymer ?
#
loop_
_entity_poly.entity_id
_entity_poly.type
_entity_poly.pdbx_seq_one_letter_code
_entity_poly.pdbx_strand_id
1 'polypeptide(L)'
;PPFKNLIVNGLVLASDGSKMSKRKKNYPDPMGVIDKYGSDALRLYLINSPVVRADTLKFQEKGVKDIIKDVFLPWLNAYRFLIQNIQQYEKDNGVKFMYDESKLGVSNNIMDRWILSFVQSLVVFFEKEMSAYRLYTVVPRLVTFIDQLTNWYVRSNRKRIKGEFGKEDSYMAMQTLFNVIYTMNRMMAPFTPFLTEYMYQRMKDYIQFEKSEEYTDSIHYLMIPKQ
;
A
#
# COMPACT_ATOMS: atom_id res chain seq x y z
N PRO A 1 36.66 -2.81 3.32
CA PRO A 1 35.59 -3.04 4.32
C PRO A 1 34.68 -4.22 3.90
N PRO A 2 34.17 -5.04 4.85
CA PRO A 2 33.37 -6.23 4.55
C PRO A 2 31.92 -5.96 4.11
N PHE A 3 31.45 -4.72 4.25
CA PHE A 3 30.11 -4.28 3.82
C PHE A 3 30.20 -2.99 3.00
N LYS A 4 29.29 -2.83 2.04
CA LYS A 4 29.16 -1.63 1.20
C LYS A 4 28.16 -0.61 1.77
N ASN A 5 27.06 -1.10 2.36
CA ASN A 5 26.01 -0.29 2.95
C ASN A 5 25.70 -0.83 4.36
N LEU A 6 25.50 0.08 5.33
CA LEU A 6 25.18 -0.25 6.71
C LEU A 6 24.00 0.61 7.16
N ILE A 7 22.93 -0.03 7.62
CA ILE A 7 21.77 0.65 8.22
C ILE A 7 21.85 0.46 9.74
N VAL A 8 21.85 1.57 10.48
CA VAL A 8 21.84 1.56 11.94
C VAL A 8 20.43 1.87 12.42
N ASN A 9 19.83 0.93 13.14
CA ASN A 9 18.55 1.13 13.81
C ASN A 9 18.77 1.56 15.26
N GLY A 10 17.81 2.29 15.80
CA GLY A 10 17.79 2.73 17.19
C GLY A 10 17.29 1.64 18.14
N LEU A 11 16.97 2.03 19.37
CA LEU A 11 16.58 1.09 20.42
C LEU A 11 15.08 1.13 20.68
N VAL A 12 14.45 -0.04 20.72
CA VAL A 12 13.07 -0.18 21.18
C VAL A 12 13.07 -0.35 22.70
N LEU A 13 12.38 0.56 23.38
CA LEU A 13 12.24 0.66 24.83
C LEU A 13 10.84 0.22 25.25
N ALA A 14 10.70 -0.20 26.49
CA ALA A 14 9.40 -0.41 27.12
C ALA A 14 8.58 0.90 27.12
N SER A 15 7.27 0.81 27.37
CA SER A 15 6.37 1.97 27.37
C SER A 15 6.77 3.05 28.37
N ASP A 16 7.43 2.67 29.46
CA ASP A 16 7.99 3.54 30.50
C ASP A 16 9.36 4.16 30.15
N GLY A 17 9.95 3.78 29.00
CA GLY A 17 11.27 4.22 28.57
C GLY A 17 12.43 3.38 29.13
N SER A 18 12.16 2.33 29.89
CA SER A 18 13.20 1.42 30.37
C SER A 18 13.65 0.45 29.27
N LYS A 19 14.89 -0.06 29.38
CA LYS A 19 15.39 -1.08 28.45
C LYS A 19 14.54 -2.35 28.58
N MET A 20 14.05 -2.85 27.44
CA MET A 20 13.34 -4.13 27.41
C MET A 20 14.27 -5.25 27.87
N SER A 21 13.77 -6.14 28.74
CA SER A 21 14.52 -7.33 29.12
C SER A 21 13.61 -8.51 29.44
N LYS A 22 14.02 -9.71 29.00
CA LYS A 22 13.34 -10.98 29.33
C LYS A 22 13.16 -11.15 30.85
N ARG A 23 14.15 -10.73 31.64
CA ARG A 23 14.11 -10.78 33.11
C ARG A 23 13.05 -9.86 33.72
N LYS A 24 12.91 -8.62 33.22
CA LYS A 24 11.92 -7.65 33.74
C LYS A 24 10.50 -7.88 33.24
N LYS A 25 10.33 -8.65 32.15
CA LYS A 25 9.02 -8.88 31.49
C LYS A 25 8.26 -7.58 31.22
N ASN A 26 9.00 -6.50 30.90
CA ASN A 26 8.49 -5.14 30.72
C ASN A 26 8.11 -4.83 29.26
N TYR A 27 7.81 -5.85 28.46
CA TYR A 27 7.39 -5.70 27.07
C TYR A 27 6.29 -6.70 26.77
N PRO A 28 5.31 -6.35 25.90
CA PRO A 28 4.28 -7.30 25.49
C PRO A 28 4.93 -8.41 24.68
N ASP A 29 4.41 -9.63 24.82
CA ASP A 29 4.87 -10.76 24.04
C ASP A 29 4.69 -10.47 22.54
N PRO A 30 5.78 -10.50 21.73
CA PRO A 30 5.68 -10.22 20.30
C PRO A 30 4.67 -11.10 19.57
N MET A 31 4.54 -12.38 19.97
CA MET A 31 3.56 -13.29 19.37
C MET A 31 2.13 -12.86 19.72
N GLY A 32 1.86 -12.52 20.99
CA GLY A 32 0.57 -11.96 21.39
C GLY A 32 0.17 -10.69 20.62
N VAL A 33 1.13 -9.83 20.25
CA VAL A 33 0.85 -8.65 19.39
C VAL A 33 0.53 -9.07 17.96
N ILE A 34 1.29 -10.02 17.40
CA ILE A 34 1.07 -10.54 16.04
C ILE A 34 -0.29 -11.23 15.94
N ASP A 35 -0.66 -12.06 16.91
CA ASP A 35 -1.93 -12.78 16.91
C ASP A 35 -3.12 -11.81 17.01
N LYS A 36 -2.95 -10.67 17.69
CA LYS A 36 -4.00 -9.67 17.89
C LYS A 36 -4.14 -8.68 16.75
N TYR A 37 -3.04 -8.28 16.11
CA TYR A 37 -3.02 -7.17 15.14
C TYR A 37 -2.47 -7.54 13.75
N GLY A 38 -1.80 -8.69 13.64
CA GLY A 38 -1.12 -9.14 12.44
C GLY A 38 0.31 -8.63 12.30
N SER A 39 1.13 -9.42 11.60
CA SER A 39 2.54 -9.12 11.36
C SER A 39 2.76 -7.80 10.62
N ASP A 40 1.90 -7.47 9.65
CA ASP A 40 2.03 -6.27 8.84
C ASP A 40 1.85 -4.99 9.66
N ALA A 41 0.92 -4.99 10.62
CA ALA A 41 0.67 -3.83 11.48
C ALA A 41 1.90 -3.56 12.37
N LEU A 42 2.49 -4.61 12.93
CA LEU A 42 3.71 -4.51 13.73
C LEU A 42 4.91 -4.07 12.88
N ARG A 43 5.09 -4.64 11.69
CA ARG A 43 6.16 -4.25 10.74
C ARG A 43 6.05 -2.77 10.42
N LEU A 44 4.87 -2.32 9.98
CA LEU A 44 4.65 -0.95 9.57
C LEU A 44 4.79 0.04 10.74
N TYR A 45 4.32 -0.33 11.93
CA TYR A 45 4.53 0.46 13.16
C TYR A 45 6.02 0.68 13.47
N LEU A 46 6.84 -0.37 13.38
CA LEU A 46 8.28 -0.27 13.67
C LEU A 46 9.01 0.56 12.61
N ILE A 47 8.77 0.33 11.32
CA ILE A 47 9.46 1.05 10.25
C ILE A 47 8.99 2.50 10.09
N ASN A 48 7.76 2.82 10.51
CA ASN A 48 7.23 4.19 10.54
C ASN A 48 7.58 4.94 11.84
N SER A 49 8.59 4.48 12.58
CA SER A 49 8.98 5.06 13.86
C SER A 49 10.39 5.69 13.81
N PRO A 50 10.79 6.47 14.83
CA PRO A 50 12.15 7.01 14.91
C PRO A 50 13.26 5.96 14.92
N VAL A 51 12.94 4.68 15.15
CA VAL A 51 13.93 3.59 15.20
C VAL A 51 14.73 3.46 13.91
N VAL A 52 14.14 3.77 12.75
CA VAL A 52 14.85 3.73 11.45
C VAL A 52 15.75 4.94 11.21
N ARG A 53 15.82 5.87 12.18
CA ARG A 53 16.71 7.04 12.21
C ARG A 53 17.76 6.97 13.33
N ALA A 54 18.01 5.77 13.84
CA ALA A 54 18.88 5.52 15.00
C ALA A 54 18.38 6.09 16.35
N ASP A 55 17.12 6.56 16.41
CA ASP A 55 16.51 7.08 17.64
C ASP A 55 15.76 6.03 18.44
N THR A 56 15.44 6.34 19.69
CA THR A 56 14.70 5.42 20.56
C THR A 56 13.20 5.45 20.28
N LEU A 57 12.56 4.28 20.29
CA LEU A 57 11.10 4.13 20.24
C LEU A 57 10.60 3.57 21.58
N LYS A 58 9.68 4.27 22.25
CA LYS A 58 8.91 3.68 23.37
C LYS A 58 7.76 2.87 22.79
N PHE A 59 7.86 1.55 22.88
CA PHE A 59 6.86 0.65 22.30
C PHE A 59 5.51 0.80 23.00
N GLN A 60 4.46 1.02 22.22
CA GLN A 60 3.09 1.07 22.70
C GLN A 60 2.20 0.25 21.78
N GLU A 61 1.52 -0.75 22.34
CA GLU A 61 0.59 -1.61 21.59
C GLU A 61 -0.52 -0.81 20.90
N LYS A 62 -0.95 0.30 21.53
CA LYS A 62 -1.91 1.25 20.93
C LYS A 62 -1.45 1.75 19.57
N GLY A 63 -0.15 2.03 19.38
CA GLY A 63 0.38 2.50 18.11
C GLY A 63 0.27 1.46 17.00
N VAL A 64 0.37 0.17 17.33
CA VAL A 64 0.13 -0.93 16.37
C VAL A 64 -1.34 -0.95 15.94
N LYS A 65 -2.26 -0.75 16.89
CA LYS A 65 -3.70 -0.65 16.59
C LYS A 65 -4.02 0.58 15.71
N ASP A 66 -3.36 1.71 15.97
CA ASP A 66 -3.57 2.94 15.21
C ASP A 66 -3.13 2.76 13.74
N ILE A 67 -2.07 2.01 13.45
CA ILE A 67 -1.70 1.65 12.07
C ILE A 67 -2.83 0.93 11.33
N ILE A 68 -3.51 -0.01 11.98
CA ILE A 68 -4.64 -0.71 11.36
C ILE A 68 -5.75 0.29 11.04
N LYS A 69 -6.12 1.12 12.02
CA LYS A 69 -7.23 2.05 11.91
C LYS A 69 -6.98 3.14 10.86
N ASP A 70 -5.79 3.72 10.88
CA ASP A 70 -5.48 4.95 10.14
C ASP A 70 -4.85 4.66 8.77
N VAL A 71 -4.30 3.46 8.55
CA VAL A 71 -3.65 3.07 7.28
C VAL A 71 -4.36 1.90 6.62
N PHE A 72 -4.44 0.75 7.28
CA PHE A 72 -4.92 -0.48 6.63
C PHE A 72 -6.41 -0.46 6.33
N LEU A 73 -7.24 0.02 7.26
CA LEU A 73 -8.68 0.09 7.05
C LEU A 73 -9.05 1.03 5.90
N PRO A 74 -8.56 2.28 5.82
CA PRO A 74 -8.81 3.16 4.67
C PRO A 74 -8.38 2.54 3.35
N TRP A 75 -7.17 1.97 3.31
CA TRP A 75 -6.63 1.34 2.10
C TRP A 75 -7.47 0.13 1.65
N LEU A 76 -7.79 -0.78 2.56
CA LEU A 76 -8.60 -1.96 2.30
C LEU A 76 -10.04 -1.57 1.90
N ASN A 77 -10.58 -0.49 2.47
CA ASN A 77 -11.90 0.02 2.10
C ASN A 77 -11.91 0.60 0.67
N ALA A 78 -10.86 1.31 0.24
CA ALA A 78 -10.73 1.77 -1.14
C ALA A 78 -10.62 0.60 -2.12
N TYR A 79 -9.83 -0.42 -1.77
CA TYR A 79 -9.74 -1.66 -2.54
C TYR A 79 -11.10 -2.40 -2.63
N ARG A 80 -11.80 -2.59 -1.51
CA ARG A 80 -13.13 -3.22 -1.49
C ARG A 80 -14.14 -2.44 -2.31
N PHE A 81 -14.09 -1.10 -2.21
CA PHE A 81 -14.94 -0.23 -3.02
C PHE A 81 -14.66 -0.45 -4.51
N LEU A 82 -13.41 -0.51 -4.95
CA LEU A 82 -13.07 -0.80 -6.35
C LEU A 82 -13.67 -2.14 -6.81
N ILE A 83 -13.39 -3.24 -6.10
CA ILE A 83 -13.84 -4.58 -6.51
C ILE A 83 -15.37 -4.67 -6.55
N GLN A 84 -16.08 -4.07 -5.59
CA GLN A 84 -17.54 -4.06 -5.59
C GLN A 84 -18.11 -3.32 -6.81
N ASN A 85 -17.53 -2.19 -7.21
CA ASN A 85 -18.00 -1.46 -8.39
C ASN A 85 -17.65 -2.20 -9.69
N ILE A 86 -16.50 -2.89 -9.75
CA ILE A 86 -16.16 -3.76 -10.89
C ILE A 86 -17.20 -4.87 -11.02
N GLN A 87 -17.51 -5.61 -9.95
CA GLN A 87 -18.51 -6.68 -9.97
C GLN A 87 -19.90 -6.18 -10.37
N GLN A 88 -20.29 -5.00 -9.86
CA GLN A 88 -21.56 -4.36 -10.25
C GLN A 88 -21.57 -3.99 -11.74
N TYR A 89 -20.49 -3.40 -12.23
CA TYR A 89 -20.34 -3.04 -13.63
C TYR A 89 -20.43 -4.26 -14.56
N GLU A 90 -19.77 -5.36 -14.21
CA GLU A 90 -19.84 -6.62 -14.98
C GLU A 90 -21.26 -7.17 -15.03
N LYS A 91 -21.98 -7.12 -13.91
CA LYS A 91 -23.37 -7.56 -13.81
C LYS A 91 -24.32 -6.71 -14.66
N ASP A 92 -24.17 -5.39 -14.63
CA ASP A 92 -25.09 -4.47 -15.31
C ASP A 92 -24.84 -4.44 -16.83
N ASN A 93 -23.61 -4.68 -17.27
CA ASN A 93 -23.21 -4.51 -18.65
C ASN A 93 -22.95 -5.83 -19.40
N GLY A 94 -22.80 -6.95 -18.70
CA GLY A 94 -22.41 -8.23 -19.28
C GLY A 94 -20.99 -8.25 -19.87
N VAL A 95 -20.16 -7.26 -19.56
CA VAL A 95 -18.77 -7.14 -20.06
C VAL A 95 -17.81 -7.36 -18.90
N LYS A 96 -16.87 -8.29 -19.05
CA LYS A 96 -15.81 -8.54 -18.06
C LYS A 96 -14.87 -7.34 -18.00
N PHE A 97 -14.58 -6.85 -16.79
CA PHE A 97 -13.58 -5.81 -16.58
C PHE A 97 -12.19 -6.42 -16.75
N MET A 98 -11.36 -5.83 -17.61
CA MET A 98 -9.98 -6.25 -17.79
C MET A 98 -9.08 -5.02 -17.73
N TYR A 99 -8.07 -5.09 -16.87
CA TYR A 99 -7.04 -4.09 -16.69
C TYR A 99 -5.82 -4.45 -17.54
N ASP A 100 -5.36 -3.48 -18.33
CA ASP A 100 -4.18 -3.59 -19.16
C ASP A 100 -3.29 -2.36 -18.91
N GLU A 101 -2.10 -2.60 -18.36
CA GLU A 101 -1.15 -1.55 -18.00
C GLU A 101 -0.67 -0.77 -19.24
N SER A 102 -0.56 -1.43 -20.40
CA SER A 102 -0.12 -0.82 -21.66
C SER A 102 -1.17 0.10 -22.31
N LYS A 103 -2.45 -0.13 -21.99
CA LYS A 103 -3.59 0.58 -22.58
C LYS A 103 -4.18 1.65 -21.67
N LEU A 104 -3.49 2.01 -20.58
CA LEU A 104 -3.93 3.09 -19.71
C LEU A 104 -3.85 4.43 -20.46
N GLY A 105 -4.93 4.77 -21.16
CA GLY A 105 -5.03 6.01 -21.92
C GLY A 105 -5.03 7.24 -21.01
N VAL A 106 -4.75 8.40 -21.60
CA VAL A 106 -4.85 9.67 -20.89
C VAL A 106 -6.32 9.95 -20.59
N SER A 107 -6.72 9.82 -19.33
CA SER A 107 -8.06 10.25 -18.90
C SER A 107 -8.20 11.77 -19.06
N ASN A 108 -9.34 12.22 -19.59
CA ASN A 108 -9.66 13.64 -19.68
C ASN A 108 -10.02 14.25 -18.32
N ASN A 109 -10.27 13.42 -17.31
CA ASN A 109 -10.63 13.89 -15.98
C ASN A 109 -9.41 14.42 -15.22
N ILE A 110 -9.55 15.62 -14.64
CA ILE A 110 -8.48 16.31 -13.90
C ILE A 110 -8.03 15.51 -12.67
N MET A 111 -8.96 14.89 -11.95
CA MET A 111 -8.65 14.10 -10.75
C MET A 111 -7.91 12.81 -11.09
N ASP A 112 -8.24 12.17 -12.23
CA ASP A 112 -7.51 10.99 -12.71
C ASP A 112 -6.07 11.35 -13.08
N ARG A 113 -5.88 12.44 -13.82
CA ARG A 113 -4.55 12.95 -14.17
C ARG A 113 -3.75 13.34 -12.93
N TRP A 114 -4.40 13.95 -11.95
CA TRP A 114 -3.78 14.32 -10.69
C TRP A 114 -3.27 13.10 -9.92
N ILE A 115 -4.13 12.08 -9.70
CA ILE A 115 -3.71 10.91 -8.92
C ILE A 115 -2.64 10.09 -9.64
N LEU A 116 -2.74 9.97 -10.97
CA LEU A 116 -1.72 9.27 -11.79
C LEU A 116 -0.37 10.00 -11.75
N SER A 117 -0.37 11.31 -11.92
CA SER A 117 0.85 12.13 -11.79
C SER A 117 1.48 11.99 -10.40
N PHE A 118 0.65 11.93 -9.36
CA PHE A 118 1.11 11.80 -7.99
C PHE A 118 1.69 10.40 -7.71
N VAL A 119 1.09 9.33 -8.25
CA VAL A 119 1.64 7.96 -8.20
C VAL A 119 2.98 7.88 -8.91
N GLN A 120 3.10 8.45 -10.11
CA GLN A 120 4.37 8.45 -10.84
C GLN A 120 5.47 9.19 -10.07
N SER A 121 5.14 10.35 -9.50
CA SER A 121 6.05 11.09 -8.62
C SER A 121 6.46 10.28 -7.38
N LEU A 122 5.55 9.45 -6.84
CA LEU A 122 5.81 8.57 -5.72
C LEU A 122 6.75 7.42 -6.10
N VAL A 123 6.57 6.81 -7.28
CA VAL A 123 7.43 5.75 -7.81
C VAL A 123 8.87 6.24 -7.98
N VAL A 124 9.07 7.39 -8.63
CA VAL A 124 10.40 8.00 -8.79
C VAL A 124 11.07 8.29 -7.45
N PHE A 125 10.30 8.84 -6.50
CA PHE A 125 10.80 9.08 -5.16
C PHE A 125 11.21 7.79 -4.44
N PHE A 126 10.38 6.75 -4.56
CA PHE A 126 10.61 5.46 -3.94
C PHE A 126 11.90 4.83 -4.46
N GLU A 127 12.11 4.79 -5.78
CA GLU A 127 13.32 4.23 -6.38
C GLU A 127 14.58 4.99 -5.92
N LYS A 128 14.52 6.32 -5.91
CA LYS A 128 15.62 7.18 -5.45
C LYS A 128 15.97 6.94 -3.98
N GLU A 129 14.99 6.91 -3.10
CA GLU A 129 15.25 6.78 -1.66
C GLU A 129 15.65 5.36 -1.27
N MET A 130 15.05 4.35 -1.91
CA MET A 130 15.41 2.94 -1.67
C MET A 130 16.81 2.61 -2.21
N SER A 131 17.22 3.14 -3.36
CA SER A 131 18.60 2.99 -3.86
C SER A 131 19.65 3.62 -2.94
N ALA A 132 19.25 4.67 -2.20
CA ALA A 132 20.06 5.32 -1.18
C ALA A 132 19.92 4.70 0.23
N TYR A 133 19.17 3.61 0.39
CA TYR A 133 18.90 2.95 1.69
C TYR A 133 18.22 3.86 2.73
N ARG A 134 17.45 4.86 2.29
CA ARG A 134 16.78 5.87 3.15
C ARG A 134 15.34 5.46 3.49
N LEU A 135 15.17 4.34 4.18
CA LEU A 135 13.84 3.81 4.52
C LEU A 135 12.95 4.81 5.29
N TYR A 136 13.56 5.64 6.13
CA TYR A 136 12.89 6.59 7.02
C TYR A 136 12.17 7.75 6.32
N THR A 137 12.38 7.94 5.01
CA THR A 137 11.67 8.92 4.17
C THR A 137 10.53 8.29 3.39
N VAL A 138 10.63 6.99 3.09
CA VAL A 138 9.73 6.24 2.21
C VAL A 138 8.38 5.98 2.85
N VAL A 139 8.38 5.36 4.04
CA VAL A 139 7.16 4.90 4.70
C VAL A 139 6.19 6.05 5.01
N PRO A 140 6.62 7.21 5.57
CA PRO A 140 5.71 8.32 5.81
C PRO A 140 5.02 8.81 4.54
N ARG A 141 5.75 8.85 3.41
CA ARG A 141 5.20 9.32 2.14
C ARG A 141 4.18 8.34 1.56
N LEU A 142 4.42 7.04 1.70
CA LEU A 142 3.46 5.99 1.32
C LEU A 142 2.17 6.09 2.16
N VAL A 143 2.28 6.31 3.47
CA VAL A 143 1.11 6.50 4.35
C VAL A 143 0.32 7.75 3.97
N THR A 144 0.99 8.88 3.73
CA THR A 144 0.33 10.11 3.24
C THR A 144 -0.35 9.90 1.89
N PHE A 145 0.23 9.08 1.01
CA PHE A 145 -0.40 8.76 -0.26
C PHE A 145 -1.71 7.98 -0.09
N ILE A 146 -1.78 7.05 0.85
CA ILE A 146 -3.03 6.33 1.16
C ILE A 146 -4.13 7.32 1.56
N ASP A 147 -3.82 8.32 2.38
CA ASP A 147 -4.77 9.38 2.75
C ASP A 147 -5.26 10.15 1.52
N GLN A 148 -4.36 10.54 0.61
CA GLN A 148 -4.73 11.22 -0.64
C GLN A 148 -5.61 10.35 -1.54
N LEU A 149 -5.31 9.07 -1.65
CA LEU A 149 -6.13 8.12 -2.40
C LEU A 149 -7.54 8.03 -1.81
N THR A 150 -7.67 7.85 -0.49
CA THR A 150 -8.97 7.58 0.15
C THR A 150 -9.80 8.84 0.35
N ASN A 151 -9.21 9.90 0.88
CA ASN A 151 -9.92 11.11 1.31
C ASN A 151 -10.11 12.13 0.19
N TRP A 152 -9.24 12.13 -0.82
CA TRP A 152 -9.37 13.05 -1.96
C TRP A 152 -9.89 12.35 -3.20
N TYR A 153 -9.19 11.33 -3.72
CA TYR A 153 -9.55 10.72 -4.99
C TYR A 153 -10.86 9.91 -4.90
N VAL A 154 -10.91 8.89 -4.04
CA VAL A 154 -12.08 7.99 -3.91
C VAL A 154 -13.31 8.75 -3.43
N ARG A 155 -13.15 9.66 -2.46
CA ARG A 155 -14.26 10.48 -1.95
C ARG A 155 -14.88 11.35 -3.05
N SER A 156 -14.05 12.05 -3.82
CA SER A 156 -14.53 12.97 -4.87
C SER A 156 -15.09 12.25 -6.08
N ASN A 157 -14.53 11.10 -6.45
CA ASN A 157 -14.96 10.32 -7.62
C ASN A 157 -15.98 9.22 -7.28
N ARG A 158 -16.51 9.16 -6.05
CA ARG A 158 -17.40 8.05 -5.63
C ARG A 158 -18.62 7.88 -6.54
N LYS A 159 -19.30 8.98 -6.88
CA LYS A 159 -20.48 9.00 -7.77
C LYS A 159 -20.12 8.54 -9.19
N ARG A 160 -18.95 8.98 -9.65
CA ARG A 160 -18.39 8.66 -10.96
C ARG A 160 -18.06 7.19 -11.09
N ILE A 161 -17.35 6.63 -10.12
CA ILE A 161 -17.01 5.21 -10.08
C ILE A 161 -18.27 4.35 -10.04
N LYS A 162 -19.33 4.79 -9.36
CA LYS A 162 -20.64 4.11 -9.32
C LYS A 162 -21.46 4.16 -10.62
N GLY A 163 -21.03 4.91 -11.64
CA GLY A 163 -21.76 4.98 -12.92
C GLY A 163 -22.78 6.11 -13.04
N GLU A 164 -22.85 7.06 -12.10
CA GLU A 164 -23.84 8.16 -12.16
C GLU A 164 -23.65 9.08 -13.39
N PHE A 165 -22.44 9.12 -13.97
CA PHE A 165 -22.10 9.94 -15.15
C PHE A 165 -21.95 9.12 -16.44
N GLY A 166 -22.38 7.86 -16.43
CA GLY A 166 -22.33 6.96 -17.59
C GLY A 166 -21.30 5.84 -17.49
N LYS A 167 -21.49 4.83 -18.34
CA LYS A 167 -20.73 3.58 -18.34
C LYS A 167 -19.25 3.77 -18.64
N GLU A 168 -18.94 4.49 -19.72
CA GLU A 168 -17.55 4.67 -20.18
C GLU A 168 -16.70 5.48 -19.18
N ASP A 169 -17.29 6.52 -18.60
CA ASP A 169 -16.60 7.36 -17.62
C ASP A 169 -16.35 6.63 -16.29
N SER A 170 -17.31 5.80 -15.85
CA SER A 170 -17.13 4.89 -14.71
C SER A 170 -16.03 3.85 -14.99
N TYR A 171 -16.01 3.28 -16.20
CA TYR A 171 -14.96 2.34 -16.61
C TYR A 171 -13.57 2.97 -16.55
N MET A 172 -13.40 4.19 -17.10
CA MET A 172 -12.14 4.93 -17.03
C MET A 172 -11.71 5.25 -15.60
N ALA A 173 -12.64 5.66 -14.73
CA ALA A 173 -12.37 5.91 -13.33
C ALA A 173 -11.94 4.64 -12.57
N MET A 174 -12.58 3.49 -12.87
CA MET A 174 -12.19 2.20 -12.31
C MET A 174 -10.81 1.74 -12.80
N GLN A 175 -10.50 1.91 -14.09
CA GLN A 175 -9.17 1.63 -14.64
C GLN A 175 -8.08 2.45 -13.93
N THR A 176 -8.34 3.76 -13.73
CA THR A 176 -7.42 4.64 -13.01
C THR A 176 -7.24 4.19 -11.56
N LEU A 177 -8.33 3.94 -10.83
CA LEU A 177 -8.26 3.49 -9.44
C LEU A 177 -7.55 2.13 -9.33
N PHE A 178 -7.79 1.22 -10.28
CA PHE A 178 -7.12 -0.08 -10.34
C PHE A 178 -5.62 0.08 -10.52
N ASN A 179 -5.17 0.89 -11.49
CA ASN A 179 -3.74 1.19 -11.70
C ASN A 179 -3.08 1.71 -10.42
N VAL A 180 -3.72 2.68 -9.76
CA VAL A 180 -3.19 3.31 -8.54
C VAL A 180 -3.05 2.30 -7.41
N ILE A 181 -4.10 1.50 -7.15
CA ILE A 181 -4.07 0.48 -6.09
C ILE A 181 -3.04 -0.62 -6.43
N TYR A 182 -3.00 -1.08 -7.68
CA TYR A 182 -2.06 -2.10 -8.11
C TYR A 182 -0.60 -1.66 -7.97
N THR A 183 -0.29 -0.43 -8.39
CA THR A 183 1.03 0.20 -8.23
C THR A 183 1.38 0.32 -6.74
N MET A 184 0.45 0.80 -5.92
CA MET A 184 0.63 0.92 -4.48
C MET A 184 0.90 -0.45 -3.82
N ASN A 185 0.16 -1.49 -4.21
CA ASN A 185 0.37 -2.84 -3.69
C ASN A 185 1.79 -3.33 -3.98
N ARG A 186 2.30 -3.13 -5.21
CA ARG A 186 3.68 -3.52 -5.58
C ARG A 186 4.72 -2.76 -4.77
N MET A 187 4.52 -1.47 -4.53
CA MET A 187 5.42 -0.64 -3.71
C MET A 187 5.39 -1.01 -2.22
N MET A 188 4.22 -1.42 -1.71
CA MET A 188 4.03 -1.79 -0.31
C MET A 188 4.42 -3.25 0.00
N ALA A 189 4.57 -4.11 -1.01
CA ALA A 189 4.87 -5.53 -0.83
C ALA A 189 6.10 -5.83 0.05
N PRO A 190 7.21 -5.06 0.00
CA PRO A 190 8.33 -5.26 0.92
C PRO A 190 8.01 -4.95 2.40
N PHE A 191 7.02 -4.09 2.65
CA PHE A 191 6.68 -3.63 4.00
C PHE A 191 5.53 -4.40 4.62
N THR A 192 4.45 -4.61 3.85
CA THR A 192 3.20 -5.25 4.30
C THR A 192 2.86 -6.45 3.40
N PRO A 193 3.70 -7.49 3.38
CA PRO A 193 3.60 -8.56 2.40
C PRO A 193 2.26 -9.31 2.42
N PHE A 194 1.70 -9.57 3.59
CA PHE A 194 0.48 -10.38 3.72
C PHE A 194 -0.75 -9.63 3.19
N LEU A 195 -0.88 -8.35 3.52
CA LEU A 195 -1.99 -7.51 3.08
C LEU A 195 -1.94 -7.28 1.57
N THR A 196 -0.75 -6.99 1.02
CA THR A 196 -0.59 -6.78 -0.42
C THR A 196 -0.85 -8.04 -1.22
N GLU A 197 -0.39 -9.20 -0.72
CA GLU A 197 -0.65 -10.50 -1.34
C GLU A 197 -2.15 -10.82 -1.32
N TYR A 198 -2.81 -10.61 -0.18
CA TYR A 198 -4.26 -10.80 -0.05
C TYR A 198 -5.07 -9.98 -1.07
N MET A 199 -4.69 -8.72 -1.28
CA MET A 199 -5.35 -7.85 -2.27
C MET A 199 -5.01 -8.27 -3.70
N TYR A 200 -3.73 -8.56 -3.98
CA TYR A 200 -3.27 -9.00 -5.29
C TYR A 200 -3.96 -10.27 -5.78
N GLN A 201 -4.07 -11.29 -4.93
CA GLN A 201 -4.70 -12.57 -5.30
C GLN A 201 -6.14 -12.44 -5.79
N ARG A 202 -6.84 -11.36 -5.43
CA ARG A 202 -8.20 -11.06 -5.88
C ARG A 202 -8.25 -10.06 -7.03
N MET A 203 -7.17 -9.31 -7.24
CA MET A 203 -7.04 -8.41 -8.38
C MET A 203 -6.54 -9.14 -9.62
N LYS A 204 -5.72 -10.18 -9.46
CA LYS A 204 -5.05 -10.89 -10.57
C LYS A 204 -6.01 -11.39 -11.65
N ASP A 205 -7.22 -11.79 -11.29
CA ASP A 205 -8.23 -12.30 -12.24
C ASP A 205 -8.75 -11.23 -13.22
N TYR A 206 -8.50 -9.96 -12.89
CA TYR A 206 -8.83 -8.78 -13.70
C TYR A 206 -7.62 -8.24 -14.46
N ILE A 207 -6.40 -8.77 -14.27
CA ILE A 207 -5.18 -8.27 -14.91
C ILE A 207 -4.92 -9.06 -16.19
N GLN A 208 -4.70 -8.35 -17.29
CA GLN A 208 -4.17 -8.95 -18.50
C GLN A 208 -2.64 -8.96 -18.45
N PHE A 209 -2.07 -10.11 -18.09
CA PHE A 209 -0.62 -10.31 -18.10
C PHE A 209 -0.11 -10.47 -19.54
N GLU A 210 1.03 -9.85 -19.86
CA GLU A 210 1.72 -10.14 -21.11
C GLU A 210 2.28 -11.57 -21.09
N LYS A 211 2.36 -12.22 -22.25
CA LYS A 211 2.80 -13.63 -22.38
C LYS A 211 4.23 -13.88 -21.86
N SER A 212 5.00 -12.84 -21.56
CA SER A 212 6.38 -12.89 -21.07
C SER A 212 6.50 -12.97 -19.54
N GLU A 213 5.42 -12.75 -18.78
CA GLU A 213 5.47 -12.82 -17.32
C GLU A 213 5.30 -14.27 -16.83
N GLU A 214 6.41 -14.99 -16.68
CA GLU A 214 6.43 -16.39 -16.22
C GLU A 214 5.97 -16.59 -14.76
N TYR A 215 5.89 -15.54 -13.95
CA TYR A 215 5.60 -15.64 -12.51
C TYR A 215 4.57 -14.59 -12.05
N THR A 216 3.28 -14.90 -12.20
CA THR A 216 2.14 -14.04 -11.79
C THR A 216 1.36 -14.63 -10.60
N ASP A 217 1.92 -15.65 -9.96
CA ASP A 217 1.25 -16.35 -8.85
C ASP A 217 1.24 -15.56 -7.56
N SER A 218 2.16 -14.60 -7.36
CA SER A 218 2.27 -13.77 -6.16
C SER A 218 2.77 -12.38 -6.52
N ILE A 219 2.36 -11.37 -5.75
CA ILE A 219 2.84 -10.00 -5.93
C ILE A 219 4.35 -9.89 -5.71
N HIS A 220 4.92 -10.84 -4.96
CA HIS A 220 6.35 -10.87 -4.62
C HIS A 220 7.24 -11.29 -5.78
N TYR A 221 6.66 -11.83 -6.86
CA TYR A 221 7.39 -12.15 -8.10
C TYR A 221 7.35 -11.01 -9.11
N LEU A 222 6.49 -10.02 -8.87
CA LEU A 222 6.37 -8.86 -9.74
C LEU A 222 7.48 -7.85 -9.45
N MET A 223 7.99 -7.26 -10.52
CA MET A 223 8.95 -6.17 -10.41
C MET A 223 8.30 -4.95 -9.74
N ILE A 224 9.10 -4.12 -9.08
CA ILE A 224 8.62 -2.80 -8.63
C ILE A 224 8.34 -1.95 -9.88
N PRO A 225 7.23 -1.18 -9.92
CA PRO A 225 6.93 -0.28 -11.02
C PRO A 225 8.11 0.65 -11.29
N LYS A 226 8.44 0.84 -12.57
CA LYS A 226 9.45 1.81 -13.03
C LYS A 226 8.78 2.82 -13.94
N GLN A 227 9.30 4.05 -13.94
CA GLN A 227 8.92 5.06 -14.93
C GLN A 227 9.74 4.88 -16.21
#